data_AF-A0A811UW72-F1
#
_entry.id   AF-A0A811UW72-F1
#
_cell.length_a   1.000
_cell.length_b   1.000
_cell.length_c   1.000
_cell.angle_alpha   90.00
_cell.angle_beta   90.00
_cell.angle_gamma   90.00
#
_symmetry.space_group_name_H-M   'P 1'
#
loop_
_entity.id
_entity.type
_entity.pdbx_description
1 polymer ?
#
loop_
_entity_poly.entity_id
_entity_poly.type
_entity_poly.pdbx_seq_one_letter_code
_entity_poly.pdbx_strand_id
1 'polypeptide(L)' 'MILLAGDFRQTLPVTPRSTPADELIAFLKSSNLWKYVKVLHLSKNMRIELQNDQSGNIFSKQLIDIGKAIFLLTC' A
#
# COMPACT_ATOMS: atom_id res chain seq x y z
N MET A 1 4.18 1.58 23.38
CA MET A 1 4.75 1.74 22.02
C MET A 1 3.82 1.02 21.04
N ILE A 2 3.43 1.67 19.95
CA ILE A 2 2.52 1.10 18.95
C ILE A 2 3.30 0.97 17.64
N LEU A 3 3.26 -0.20 17.03
CA LEU A 3 3.80 -0.45 15.70
C LEU A 3 2.65 -0.81 14.77
N LEU A 4 2.51 -0.06 13.67
CA LEU A 4 1.55 -0.34 12.63
C LEU A 4 2.29 -0.93 11.44
N ALA A 5 1.83 -2.08 10.95
CA ALA A 5 2.40 -2.78 9.81
C ALA A 5 1.29 -3.15 8.82
N GLY A 6 1.52 -2.87 7.55
CA GLY A 6 0.56 -3.13 6.48
C GLY A 6 0.86 -2.28 5.26
N ASP A 7 0.23 -2.60 4.13
CA ASP A 7 0.27 -1.78 2.92
C ASP A 7 -1.05 -1.04 2.77
N PHE A 8 -1.05 0.25 3.12
CA PHE A 8 -2.23 1.13 3.06
C PHE A 8 -2.74 1.41 1.63
N ARG A 9 -2.09 0.86 0.59
CA ARG A 9 -2.56 0.91 -0.80
C ARG A 9 -3.42 -0.30 -1.19
N GLN A 10 -3.52 -1.32 -0.34
CA GLN A 10 -4.21 -2.56 -0.68
C GLN A 10 -5.73 -2.41 -0.68
N THR A 11 -6.32 -1.84 0.37
CA THR A 11 -7.78 -1.69 0.47
C THR A 11 -8.12 -0.54 1.42
N LEU A 12 -9.13 0.25 1.06
CA LEU A 12 -9.70 1.26 1.95
C LEU A 12 -10.50 0.58 3.09
N PRO A 13 -10.63 1.23 4.26
CA PRO A 13 -11.47 0.70 5.32
C PRO A 13 -12.93 0.61 4.85
N VAL A 14 -13.52 -0.58 4.95
CA VAL A 14 -14.92 -0.80 4.59
C VAL A 14 -15.82 -0.19 5.65
N THR A 15 -16.55 0.87 5.27
CA THR A 15 -17.52 1.53 6.16
C THR A 15 -18.93 1.33 5.58
N PRO A 16 -19.84 0.61 6.26
CA PRO A 16 -21.17 0.32 5.71
C PRO A 16 -21.96 1.60 5.41
N ARG A 17 -22.52 1.70 4.20
CA ARG A 17 -23.29 2.87 3.73
C ARG A 17 -22.50 4.19 3.72
N SER A 18 -21.18 4.12 3.64
CA SER A 18 -20.32 5.30 3.56
C SER A 18 -20.39 5.97 2.19
N THR A 19 -20.10 7.26 2.19
CA THR A 19 -19.75 8.00 0.98
C THR A 19 -18.24 7.92 0.73
N PRO A 20 -17.77 8.20 -0.49
CA PRO A 20 -16.33 8.29 -0.76
C PRO A 20 -15.58 9.26 0.17
N ALA A 21 -16.25 10.32 0.65
CA ALA A 21 -15.67 11.27 1.60
C ALA A 21 -15.49 10.64 2.99
N ASP A 22 -16.47 9.85 3.45
CA ASP A 22 -16.40 9.14 4.73
C ASP A 22 -15.27 8.10 4.74
N GLU A 23 -15.05 7.41 3.62
CA GLU A 23 -13.93 6.46 3.48
C GLU A 23 -12.57 7.16 3.58
N LEU A 24 -12.43 8.35 2.98
CA LEU A 24 -11.21 9.16 3.09
C LEU A 24 -10.98 9.66 4.52
N ILE A 25 -12.05 10.03 5.24
CA ILE A 25 -11.97 10.46 6.65
C ILE A 25 -11.64 9.27 7.56
N ALA A 26 -12.14 8.08 7.25
CA ALA A 26 -11.82 6.86 7.99
C ALA A 26 -10.37 6.37 7.73
N PHE A 27 -9.73 6.85 6.67
CA PHE A 27 -8.38 6.44 6.30
C PHE A 27 -7.33 6.91 7.32
N LEU A 28 -6.50 6.00 7.81
CA LEU A 28 -5.54 6.31 8.89
C LEU A 28 -4.64 7.52 8.61
N LYS A 29 -4.25 7.74 7.35
CA LYS A 29 -3.39 8.89 6.97
C LYS A 29 -4.11 10.23 7.00
N SER A 30 -5.45 10.27 7.02
CA SER A 30 -6.21 11.52 7.19
C SER A 30 -6.31 11.96 8.65
N SER A 31 -5.94 11.08 9.59
CA SER A 31 -5.93 11.40 11.02
C SER A 31 -4.93 12.50 11.36
N ASN A 32 -5.33 13.45 12.21
CA ASN A 32 -4.45 14.48 12.78
C ASN A 32 -3.24 13.91 13.53
N LEU A 33 -3.30 12.64 13.97
CA LEU A 33 -2.20 11.96 14.64
C LEU A 33 -1.12 11.49 13.67
N TRP A 34 -1.42 11.37 12.37
CA TRP A 34 -0.49 10.86 11.37
C TRP A 34 0.81 11.66 11.29
N LYS A 35 0.77 12.97 11.57
CA LYS A 35 1.96 13.83 11.63
C LYS A 35 2.98 13.43 12.71
N TYR A 36 2.57 12.64 13.70
CA TYR A 36 3.45 12.11 14.74
C TYR A 36 3.90 10.67 14.47
N VAL A 37 3.40 10.05 13.40
CA VAL A 37 3.76 8.67 13.03
C VAL A 37 5.04 8.70 12.20
N LYS A 38 6.07 8.00 12.70
CA LYS A 38 7.28 7.75 11.91
C LYS A 38 7.01 6.65 10.89
N VAL A 39 7.07 7.01 9.61
CA VAL A 39 6.88 6.05 8.51
C VAL A 39 8.21 5.39 8.16
N LEU A 40 8.23 4.05 8.15
CA LEU A 40 9.34 3.25 7.67
C LEU A 40 8.89 2.49 6.42
N HIS A 41 9.70 2.52 5.36
CA HIS A 41 9.40 1.88 4.10
C HIS A 41 10.23 0.61 3.95
N LEU A 42 9.58 -0.52 3.71
CA LEU A 42 10.24 -1.76 3.30
C LEU A 42 10.33 -1.77 1.77
N SER A 43 11.55 -1.76 1.22
CA SER A 43 11.80 -1.72 -0.23
C SER A 43 12.09 -3.09 -0.83
N LYS A 44 12.33 -4.09 0.01
CA LYS A 44 12.86 -5.39 -0.37
C LYS A 44 11.78 -6.46 -0.30
N ASN A 45 11.44 -7.05 -1.45
CA ASN A 45 10.44 -8.10 -1.52
C ASN A 45 11.09 -9.46 -1.24
N MET A 46 11.11 -9.83 0.04
CA MET A 46 11.73 -11.06 0.53
C MET A 46 11.14 -12.34 -0.10
N ARG A 47 9.88 -12.32 -0.58
CA ARG A 47 9.24 -13.50 -1.18
C ARG A 47 9.97 -13.96 -2.46
N ILE A 48 10.44 -13.01 -3.27
CA ILE A 48 11.12 -13.31 -4.54
C ILE A 48 12.60 -13.61 -4.32
N GLU A 49 13.22 -12.86 -3.41
CA GLU A 49 14.64 -13.02 -3.15
C GLU A 49 14.99 -14.39 -2.57
N LEU A 50 14.10 -14.96 -1.75
CA LEU A 50 14.26 -16.32 -1.24
C LEU A 50 14.05 -17.39 -2.32
N GLN A 51 13.35 -17.06 -3.41
CA GLN A 51 13.06 -17.99 -4.51
C GLN A 51 14.09 -17.94 -5.64
N ASN A 52 14.94 -16.90 -5.70
CA ASN A 52 15.94 -16.64 -6.76
C ASN A 52 15.39 -16.85 -8.19
N ASP A 53 14.11 -16.56 -8.38
CA ASP A 53 13.41 -16.76 -9.64
C ASP A 53 13.38 -15.46 -10.46
N GLN A 54 13.85 -15.54 -11.71
CA GLN A 54 13.79 -14.41 -12.64
C GLN A 54 12.35 -14.05 -13.02
N SER A 55 11.44 -15.02 -13.09
CA SER A 55 10.03 -14.77 -13.39
C SER A 55 9.36 -13.98 -12.24
N GLY A 56 9.68 -14.33 -11.00
CA GLY A 56 9.24 -13.60 -9.80
C GLY A 56 9.70 -12.14 -9.75
N ASN A 57 10.90 -11.83 -10.25
CA ASN A 57 11.39 -10.46 -10.32
C ASN A 57 10.59 -9.58 -11.29
N ILE A 58 10.20 -10.15 -12.45
CA ILE A 58 9.37 -9.45 -13.44
C ILE A 58 7.98 -9.19 -12.85
N PHE A 59 7.36 -10.24 -12.30
CA PHE A 59 6.04 -10.14 -11.67
C PHE A 59 6.00 -9.12 -10.52
N SER A 60 7.06 -9.05 -9.70
CA SER A 60 7.14 -8.06 -8.63
C SER A 60 7.20 -6.64 -9.12
N LYS A 61 7.92 -6.38 -10.22
CA LYS A 61 7.97 -5.05 -10.82
C LYS A 61 6.58 -4.64 -11.29
N GLN A 62 5.87 -5.55 -11.98
CA GLN A 62 4.49 -5.33 -12.39
C GLN A 62 3.56 -5.00 -11.22
N LEU A 63 3.66 -5.73 -10.09
CA LEU A 63 2.87 -5.44 -8.89
C LEU A 63 3.17 -4.05 -8.31
N ILE A 64 4.44 -3.64 -8.31
CA ILE A 64 4.83 -2.29 -7.86
C ILE A 64 4.21 -1.22 -8.78
N ASP A 65 4.22 -1.44 -10.09
CA ASP A 65 3.69 -0.49 -11.06
C ASP A 65 2.15 -0.36 -10.98
N ILE A 66 1.45 -1.48 -10.74
CA ILE A 66 0.00 -1.48 -10.44
C ILE A 66 -0.26 -0.69 -9.15
N GLY A 67 0.50 -0.95 -8.08
CA GLY A 67 0.35 -0.25 -6.81
C GLY A 67 0.73 1.25 -6.84
N LYS A 68 1.37 1.71 -7.92
CA LYS A 68 1.63 3.14 -8.20
C LYS A 68 0.61 3.75 -9.16
N ALA A 69 -0.37 2.97 -9.61
CA ALA A 69 -1.32 3.34 -10.67
C ALA A 69 -0.64 3.78 -11.98
N ILE A 70 0.63 3.43 -12.21
CA ILE A 70 1.36 3.75 -13.45
C ILE A 70 0.71 3.04 -14.64
N PHE A 71 0.21 1.83 -14.42
CA PHE A 71 -0.48 1.03 -15.43
C PHE A 71 -1.78 1.67 -15.94
N LEU A 72 -2.41 2.57 -15.16
CA LEU A 72 -3.64 3.28 -15.57
C LEU A 72 -3.36 4.53 -16.40
N LEU A 73 -2.11 5.00 -16.48
CA LEU A 73 -1.71 6.22 -17.21
C LEU A 73 -1.22 5.96 -18.65
N THR A 74 -1.16 4.68 -19.06
CA THR A 74 -0.67 4.26 -20.38
C THR A 74 -1.76 3.63 -21.27
N CYS A 75 -3.04 3.80 -20.91
CA CYS A 75 -4.20 3.45 -21.74
C CYS A 75 -4.97 4.70 -22.15
#